data_AF-A0A7K8BS96-F1
#
_entry.id   AF-A0A7K8BS96-F1
#
_cell.length_a   1.000
_cell.length_b   1.000
_cell.length_c   1.000
_cell.angle_alpha   90.00
_cell.angle_beta   90.00
_cell.angle_gamma   90.00
#
_symmetry.space_group_name_H-M   'P 1'
#
loop_
_entity.id
_entity.type
_entity.pdbx_description
1 polymer ?
#
loop_
_entity_poly.entity_id
_entity_poly.type
_entity_poly.pdbx_seq_one_letter_code
_entity_poly.pdbx_strand_id
1 'polypeptide(L)'
;EPEVTIALGRLKGTQTNVKGTYKRVNVFRGIPFAKAPLGSLRFSPPEPPEPWTGLRDATSYPSLCPQDLSILKIAEKNLKEKHIAFQTSEDCLYLSVYSPAGSSKKDKLSVCVSHPFVSDVMVWIHGGNFIFGGAARYDGSALSAYENGVVVMIQYRLGLLGLFNTGDEHARGNWAYLDQVAALGWVQGNIEHFGGDPGSVTLFGISAGSCSVFAHVLSPLSKGLFHKAISESG
;
A
#
# COMPACT_ATOMS: atom_id res chain seq x y z
N GLU A 1 14.51 14.05 9.02
CA GLU A 1 13.60 12.96 8.58
C GLU A 1 12.33 13.60 8.04
N PRO A 2 11.72 13.06 6.97
CA PRO A 2 10.54 13.68 6.37
C PRO A 2 9.32 13.51 7.28
N GLU A 3 8.51 14.57 7.38
CA GLU A 3 7.22 14.54 8.09
C GLU A 3 6.09 14.92 7.13
N VAL A 4 4.95 14.24 7.26
CA VAL A 4 3.73 14.52 6.49
C VAL A 4 2.54 14.58 7.43
N THR A 5 1.61 15.49 7.17
CA THR A 5 0.32 15.56 7.88
C THR A 5 -0.77 15.08 6.93
N ILE A 6 -1.54 14.10 7.37
CA ILE A 6 -2.72 13.58 6.69
C ILE A 6 -3.95 13.81 7.57
N ALA A 7 -5.16 13.49 7.06
CA ALA A 7 -6.41 13.66 7.81
C ALA A 7 -6.42 12.95 9.16
N LEU A 8 -5.75 11.79 9.26
CA LEU A 8 -5.69 10.97 10.47
C LEU A 8 -4.65 11.44 11.51
N GLY A 9 -3.68 12.29 11.11
CA GLY A 9 -2.62 12.75 12.00
C GLY A 9 -1.28 12.98 11.30
N ARG A 10 -0.22 13.18 12.10
CA ARG A 10 1.15 13.42 11.61
C ARG A 10 1.95 12.12 11.55
N LEU A 11 2.76 11.98 10.51
CA LEU A 11 3.62 10.84 10.22
C LEU A 11 5.07 11.28 10.14
N LYS A 12 5.97 10.47 10.71
CA LYS A 12 7.41 10.56 10.56
C LYS A 12 7.91 9.42 9.68
N GLY A 13 8.56 9.75 8.57
CA GLY A 13 9.16 8.78 7.64
C GLY A 13 10.68 8.74 7.70
N THR A 14 11.28 8.02 6.76
CA THR A 14 12.73 8.00 6.49
C THR A 14 13.03 8.58 5.11
N GLN A 15 14.28 8.97 4.86
CA GLN A 15 14.74 9.31 3.52
C GLN A 15 15.85 8.35 3.11
N THR A 16 15.77 7.82 1.89
CA THR A 16 16.75 6.86 1.37
C THR A 16 17.36 7.33 0.05
N ASN A 17 18.59 6.90 -0.21
CA ASN A 17 19.28 7.08 -1.49
C ASN A 17 19.02 5.87 -2.39
N VAL A 18 18.90 6.09 -3.70
CA VAL A 18 18.71 5.03 -4.68
C VAL A 18 19.97 4.88 -5.53
N LYS A 19 20.47 3.64 -5.67
CA LYS A 19 21.67 3.36 -6.47
C LYS A 19 21.46 3.78 -7.92
N GLY A 20 22.43 4.48 -8.48
CA GLY A 20 22.43 4.91 -9.90
C GLY A 20 21.72 6.24 -10.17
N THR A 21 21.25 6.95 -9.14
CA THR A 21 20.65 8.27 -9.28
C THR A 21 20.98 9.16 -8.07
N TYR A 22 20.98 10.48 -8.26
CA TYR A 22 21.11 11.46 -7.17
C TYR A 22 19.78 11.73 -6.46
N LYS A 23 18.66 11.25 -7.02
CA LYS A 23 17.34 11.42 -6.43
C LYS A 23 17.23 10.65 -5.11
N ARG A 24 16.65 11.31 -4.12
CA ARG A 24 16.30 10.70 -2.83
C ARG A 24 14.81 10.38 -2.79
N VAL A 25 14.42 9.44 -1.94
CA VAL A 25 13.02 9.03 -1.76
C VAL A 25 12.65 9.18 -0.29
N ASN A 26 11.54 9.85 -0.03
CA ASN A 26 10.86 9.86 1.26
C ASN A 26 10.02 8.58 1.37
N VAL A 27 10.23 7.82 2.44
CA VAL A 27 9.59 6.51 2.66
C VAL A 27 8.82 6.53 3.97
N PHE A 28 7.54 6.22 3.88
CA PHE A 28 6.64 6.06 5.02
C PHE A 28 6.10 4.64 5.01
N ARG A 29 6.31 3.88 6.08
CA ARG A 29 5.94 2.48 6.22
C ARG A 29 4.95 2.30 7.36
N GLY A 30 4.04 1.33 7.24
CA GLY A 30 3.13 0.99 8.34
C GLY A 30 2.07 2.07 8.61
N ILE A 31 1.58 2.73 7.57
CA ILE A 31 0.46 3.69 7.69
C ILE A 31 -0.85 2.91 7.71
N PRO A 32 -1.69 3.02 8.76
CA PRO A 32 -2.97 2.33 8.80
C PRO A 32 -3.94 2.96 7.79
N PHE A 33 -4.56 2.13 6.97
CA PHE A 33 -5.64 2.56 6.06
C PHE A 33 -7.02 2.08 6.50
N ALA A 34 -7.08 1.18 7.49
CA ALA A 34 -8.30 0.66 8.09
C ALA A 34 -8.06 0.32 9.57
N LYS A 35 -9.13 0.13 10.35
CA LYS A 35 -9.04 -0.45 11.70
C LYS A 35 -8.51 -1.88 11.63
N ALA A 36 -7.80 -2.27 12.68
CA ALA A 36 -7.37 -3.65 12.85
C ALA A 36 -8.61 -4.58 12.83
N PRO A 37 -8.69 -5.58 11.94
CA PRO A 37 -9.86 -6.45 11.76
C PRO A 37 -9.93 -7.54 12.85
N LEU A 38 -9.88 -7.13 14.12
CA LEU A 38 -9.82 -7.98 15.30
C LEU A 38 -11.21 -8.24 15.89
N GLY A 39 -11.37 -9.36 16.58
CA GLY A 39 -12.60 -9.68 17.31
C GLY A 39 -13.82 -9.68 16.42
N SER A 40 -14.80 -8.82 16.71
CA SER A 40 -16.04 -8.68 15.93
C SER A 40 -15.83 -8.11 14.52
N LEU A 41 -14.66 -7.51 14.24
CA LEU A 41 -14.32 -7.03 12.90
C LEU A 41 -13.74 -8.14 12.00
N ARG A 42 -13.47 -9.33 12.55
CA ARG A 42 -13.09 -10.48 11.74
C ARG A 42 -14.25 -10.89 10.82
N PHE A 43 -13.95 -11.17 9.56
CA PHE A 43 -14.94 -11.49 8.52
C PHE A 43 -15.99 -10.38 8.31
N SER A 44 -15.58 -9.12 8.47
CA SER A 44 -16.39 -7.95 8.17
C SER A 44 -15.66 -7.00 7.20
N PRO A 45 -16.38 -6.09 6.51
CA PRO A 45 -15.76 -5.03 5.72
C PRO A 45 -14.79 -4.19 6.58
N PRO A 46 -13.68 -3.70 6.00
CA PRO A 46 -12.76 -2.83 6.73
C PRO A 46 -13.44 -1.52 7.14
N GLU A 47 -13.22 -1.09 8.38
CA GLU A 47 -13.68 0.20 8.89
C GLU A 47 -12.58 1.26 8.78
N PRO A 48 -12.92 2.56 8.63
CA PRO A 48 -11.94 3.65 8.64
C PRO A 48 -11.10 3.67 9.93
N PRO A 49 -9.78 3.89 9.84
CA PRO A 49 -8.91 3.90 11.01
C PRO A 49 -9.21 5.10 11.92
N GLU A 50 -8.95 4.95 13.21
CA GLU A 50 -9.07 6.05 14.17
C GLU A 50 -7.94 7.09 13.97
N PRO A 51 -8.24 8.40 14.08
CA PRO A 51 -7.20 9.42 14.09
C PRO A 51 -6.32 9.28 15.32
N TRP A 52 -5.07 9.76 15.23
CA TRP A 52 -4.13 9.78 16.35
C TRP A 52 -3.63 11.19 16.66
N THR A 53 -3.32 11.43 17.92
CA THR A 53 -2.66 12.65 18.37
C THR A 53 -1.14 12.51 18.32
N GLY A 54 -0.43 13.58 17.98
CA GLY A 54 1.02 13.60 17.97
C GLY A 54 1.64 13.04 16.68
N LEU A 55 2.91 12.67 16.76
CA LEU A 55 3.71 12.20 15.63
C LEU A 55 3.81 10.68 15.67
N ARG A 56 3.17 10.01 14.70
CA ARG A 56 3.26 8.55 14.54
C ARG A 56 4.53 8.20 13.77
N ASP A 57 5.26 7.23 14.31
CA ASP A 57 6.43 6.67 13.65
C ASP A 57 5.98 5.76 12.49
N ALA A 58 6.36 6.13 11.27
CA ALA A 58 6.11 5.39 10.04
C ALA A 58 7.45 5.01 9.37
N THR A 59 8.44 4.60 10.16
CA THR A 59 9.77 4.20 9.67
C THR A 59 9.95 2.69 9.51
N SER A 60 9.13 1.89 10.19
CA SER A 60 9.25 0.44 10.30
C SER A 60 8.19 -0.31 9.48
N TYR A 61 8.53 -1.51 8.97
CA TYR A 61 7.58 -2.35 8.26
C TYR A 61 6.49 -2.87 9.21
N PRO A 62 5.21 -2.87 8.80
CA PRO A 62 4.14 -3.46 9.58
C PRO A 62 4.24 -4.99 9.58
N SER A 63 3.56 -5.64 10.52
CA SER A 63 3.36 -7.09 10.47
C SER A 63 2.61 -7.49 9.19
N LEU A 64 2.99 -8.63 8.61
CA LEU A 64 2.25 -9.23 7.51
C LEU A 64 0.92 -9.80 8.01
N CYS A 65 -0.06 -9.95 7.12
CA CYS A 65 -1.28 -10.68 7.47
C CYS A 65 -0.98 -12.15 7.81
N PRO A 66 -1.80 -12.82 8.64
CA PRO A 66 -1.54 -14.19 9.09
C PRO A 66 -1.41 -15.16 7.90
N GLN A 67 -0.27 -15.85 7.85
CA GLN A 67 0.12 -16.75 6.76
C GLN A 67 1.27 -17.66 7.21
N ASP A 68 1.56 -18.71 6.43
CA ASP A 68 2.75 -19.53 6.65
C ASP A 68 4.01 -18.84 6.10
N LEU A 69 4.85 -18.33 7.02
CA LEU A 69 6.12 -17.68 6.69
C LEU A 69 7.16 -18.63 6.09
N SER A 70 6.99 -19.95 6.18
CA SER A 70 7.91 -20.92 5.57
C SER A 70 7.96 -20.75 4.05
N ILE A 71 6.82 -20.43 3.43
CA ILE A 71 6.69 -20.19 1.98
C ILE A 71 7.49 -18.94 1.58
N LEU A 72 7.42 -17.87 2.37
CA LEU A 72 8.18 -16.64 2.13
C LEU A 72 9.68 -16.87 2.25
N LYS A 73 10.13 -17.63 3.26
CA LYS A 73 11.55 -17.99 3.41
C LYS A 73 12.10 -18.78 2.22
N ILE A 74 11.30 -19.69 1.66
CA ILE A 74 11.67 -20.43 0.44
C ILE A 74 11.78 -19.47 -0.74
N ALA A 75 10.81 -18.55 -0.90
CA ALA A 75 10.83 -17.56 -1.96
C ALA A 75 12.03 -16.61 -1.86
N GLU A 76 12.34 -16.12 -0.66
CA GLU A 76 13.52 -15.30 -0.37
C GLU A 76 14.81 -15.99 -0.80
N LYS A 77 14.98 -17.27 -0.44
CA LYS A 77 16.14 -18.07 -0.83
C LYS A 77 16.25 -18.23 -2.35
N ASN A 78 15.14 -18.56 -3.01
CA ASN A 78 15.12 -18.83 -4.45
C ASN A 78 15.35 -17.56 -5.28
N LEU A 79 14.80 -16.42 -4.83
CA LEU A 79 14.89 -15.13 -5.52
C LEU A 79 16.04 -14.26 -5.02
N LYS A 80 16.81 -14.75 -4.04
CA LYS A 80 17.92 -14.04 -3.38
C LYS A 80 17.50 -12.68 -2.82
N GLU A 81 16.27 -12.59 -2.35
CA GLU A 81 15.74 -11.40 -1.70
C GLU A 81 16.34 -11.27 -0.29
N LYS A 82 16.49 -10.04 0.17
CA LYS A 82 17.00 -9.74 1.51
C LYS A 82 15.97 -8.90 2.26
N HIS A 83 15.25 -9.55 3.16
CA HIS A 83 14.26 -8.89 4.01
C HIS A 83 14.66 -8.95 5.47
N ILE A 84 14.11 -8.04 6.26
CA ILE A 84 14.09 -8.21 7.71
C ILE A 84 13.16 -9.38 8.07
N ALA A 85 13.36 -9.99 9.24
CA ALA A 85 12.50 -11.08 9.69
C ALA A 85 11.03 -10.63 9.74
N PHE A 86 10.19 -11.26 8.94
CA PHE A 86 8.76 -10.97 8.93
C PHE A 86 8.08 -11.47 10.21
N GLN A 87 7.13 -10.68 10.69
CA GLN A 87 6.18 -11.05 11.73
C GLN A 87 4.77 -11.10 11.13
N THR A 88 3.86 -11.84 11.75
CA THR A 88 2.46 -11.89 11.34
C THR A 88 1.54 -11.39 12.45
N SER A 89 0.44 -10.74 12.07
CA SER A 89 -0.61 -10.25 12.96
C SER A 89 -1.91 -10.11 12.18
N GLU A 90 -3.06 -10.31 12.83
CA GLU A 90 -4.36 -9.93 12.24
C GLU A 90 -4.48 -8.40 12.08
N ASP A 91 -3.78 -7.63 12.91
CA ASP A 91 -3.57 -6.21 12.69
C ASP A 91 -2.52 -6.02 11.58
N CYS A 92 -2.95 -6.09 10.33
CA CYS A 92 -2.10 -6.04 9.15
C CYS A 92 -2.55 -5.04 8.06
N LEU A 93 -3.64 -4.29 8.28
CA LEU A 93 -4.22 -3.37 7.28
C LEU A 93 -3.46 -2.04 7.19
N TYR A 94 -2.24 -2.17 6.68
CA TYR A 94 -1.26 -1.11 6.54
C TYR A 94 -0.78 -0.98 5.10
N LEU A 95 -0.34 0.22 4.74
CA LEU A 95 0.33 0.50 3.47
C LEU A 95 1.65 1.24 3.70
N SER A 96 2.49 1.24 2.66
CA SER A 96 3.72 2.03 2.61
C SER A 96 3.71 2.96 1.40
N VAL A 97 4.23 4.17 1.56
CA VAL A 97 4.33 5.20 0.52
C VAL A 97 5.79 5.56 0.26
N TYR A 98 6.17 5.56 -1.01
CA TYR A 98 7.48 5.94 -1.52
C TYR A 98 7.29 7.13 -2.45
N SER A 99 7.85 8.27 -2.10
CA SER A 99 7.73 9.50 -2.88
C SER A 99 9.11 10.08 -3.18
N PRO A 100 9.36 10.66 -4.37
CA PRO A 100 10.59 11.40 -4.61
C PRO A 100 10.73 12.54 -3.60
N ALA A 101 11.94 12.83 -3.14
CA ALA A 101 12.20 13.96 -2.24
C ALA A 101 12.02 15.29 -2.98
N GLY A 102 11.54 16.33 -2.28
CA GLY A 102 11.19 17.63 -2.90
C GLY A 102 9.80 17.67 -3.54
N SER A 103 9.00 16.61 -3.40
CA SER A 103 7.66 16.49 -4.00
C SER A 103 6.52 16.95 -3.08
N SER A 104 6.81 17.23 -1.79
CA SER A 104 5.76 17.55 -0.83
C SER A 104 5.12 18.92 -1.13
N LYS A 105 3.87 19.13 -0.73
CA LYS A 105 3.20 20.43 -0.88
C LYS A 105 4.01 21.59 -0.24
N LYS A 106 4.75 21.32 0.84
CA LYS A 106 5.66 22.30 1.46
C LYS A 106 6.87 22.62 0.60
N ASP A 107 7.43 21.64 -0.11
CA ASP A 107 8.59 21.81 -0.99
C ASP A 107 8.21 22.49 -2.32
N LYS A 108 6.97 22.28 -2.81
CA LYS A 108 6.42 22.94 -3.99
C LYS A 108 6.24 24.47 -3.79
N LEU A 109 6.14 24.95 -2.55
CA LEU A 109 5.98 26.37 -2.25
C LEU A 109 7.33 27.12 -2.20
N SER A 110 8.44 26.42 -2.03
CA SER A 110 9.78 27.00 -1.81
C SER A 110 10.70 26.92 -3.04
N VAL A 111 10.27 26.28 -4.12
CA VAL A 111 11.06 26.19 -5.36
C VAL A 111 10.18 26.56 -6.56
N CYS A 112 10.57 27.61 -7.29
CA CYS A 112 10.02 27.95 -8.61
C CYS A 112 10.51 26.90 -9.64
N VAL A 113 10.07 25.64 -9.52
CA VAL A 113 10.33 24.61 -10.53
C VAL A 113 9.23 24.71 -11.57
N SER A 114 9.61 25.16 -12.76
CA SER A 114 8.79 25.21 -13.97
C SER A 114 8.55 23.85 -14.62
N HIS A 115 8.72 22.75 -13.89
CA HIS A 115 8.36 21.40 -14.33
C HIS A 115 7.18 20.89 -13.49
N PRO A 116 5.97 20.84 -14.07
CA PRO A 116 4.86 20.18 -13.42
C PRO A 116 5.06 18.66 -13.49
N PHE A 117 4.41 17.95 -12.57
CA PHE A 117 4.24 16.48 -12.53
C PHE A 117 5.31 15.64 -11.78
N VAL A 118 5.34 15.79 -10.45
CA VAL A 118 5.12 14.59 -9.61
C VAL A 118 3.60 14.48 -9.50
N SER A 119 3.01 13.44 -10.10
CA SER A 119 1.55 13.26 -10.14
C SER A 119 1.13 11.81 -10.28
N ASP A 120 1.80 11.01 -11.10
CA ASP A 120 1.38 9.62 -11.22
C ASP A 120 1.61 8.85 -9.92
N VAL A 121 0.54 8.20 -9.46
CA VAL A 121 0.53 7.31 -8.30
C VAL A 121 0.43 5.88 -8.82
N MET A 122 1.31 5.00 -8.35
CA MET A 122 1.30 3.58 -8.67
C MET A 122 0.99 2.78 -7.42
N VAL A 123 -0.16 2.11 -7.38
CA VAL A 123 -0.62 1.31 -6.24
C VAL A 123 -0.40 -0.17 -6.54
N TRP A 124 0.49 -0.81 -5.79
CA TRP A 124 0.88 -2.20 -5.96
C TRP A 124 0.05 -3.14 -5.09
N ILE A 125 -0.52 -4.17 -5.72
CA ILE A 125 -1.16 -5.31 -5.06
C ILE A 125 -0.26 -6.54 -5.24
N HIS A 126 0.27 -7.05 -4.12
CA HIS A 126 1.13 -8.23 -4.16
C HIS A 126 0.36 -9.51 -4.54
N GLY A 127 1.06 -10.46 -5.16
CA GLY A 127 0.55 -11.82 -5.40
C GLY A 127 0.69 -12.76 -4.21
N GLY A 128 0.54 -14.06 -4.47
CA GLY A 128 0.70 -15.13 -3.46
C GLY A 128 -0.55 -15.99 -3.24
N ASN A 129 -1.30 -16.27 -4.31
CA ASN A 129 -2.50 -17.12 -4.32
C ASN A 129 -3.56 -16.72 -3.29
N PHE A 130 -3.57 -15.46 -2.86
CA PHE A 130 -4.38 -14.95 -1.75
C PHE A 130 -4.12 -15.61 -0.40
N ILE A 131 -3.08 -16.43 -0.23
CA ILE A 131 -2.79 -17.17 1.02
C ILE A 131 -1.44 -16.81 1.65
N PHE A 132 -0.52 -16.20 0.90
CA PHE A 132 0.74 -15.65 1.39
C PHE A 132 1.09 -14.37 0.61
N GLY A 133 2.15 -13.67 1.03
CA GLY A 133 2.64 -12.44 0.43
C GLY A 133 2.64 -11.27 1.42
N GLY A 134 3.01 -10.09 0.94
CA GLY A 134 3.02 -8.90 1.79
C GLY A 134 3.68 -7.71 1.13
N ALA A 135 3.18 -6.51 1.43
CA ALA A 135 3.73 -5.25 0.94
C ALA A 135 5.21 -5.06 1.33
N ALA A 136 5.58 -5.51 2.54
CA ALA A 136 6.94 -5.37 3.07
C ALA A 136 8.02 -6.15 2.29
N ARG A 137 7.61 -7.05 1.40
CA ARG A 137 8.50 -7.80 0.51
C ARG A 137 9.01 -6.96 -0.68
N TYR A 138 8.38 -5.83 -0.96
CA TYR A 138 8.68 -4.99 -2.12
C TYR A 138 9.18 -3.61 -1.68
N ASP A 139 10.22 -3.09 -2.33
CA ASP A 139 10.74 -1.74 -2.11
C ASP A 139 10.43 -0.85 -3.32
N GLY A 140 9.54 0.13 -3.12
CA GLY A 140 9.13 1.08 -4.15
C GLY A 140 10.15 2.19 -4.45
N SER A 141 11.27 2.26 -3.72
CA SER A 141 12.21 3.40 -3.80
C SER A 141 12.83 3.53 -5.20
N ALA A 142 13.24 2.41 -5.81
CA ALA A 142 13.84 2.44 -7.13
C ALA A 142 12.83 2.98 -8.18
N LEU A 143 11.64 2.39 -8.24
CA LEU A 143 10.59 2.79 -9.17
C LEU A 143 10.20 4.26 -8.96
N SER A 144 10.03 4.69 -7.71
CA SER A 144 9.71 6.09 -7.38
C SER A 144 10.79 7.06 -7.86
N ALA A 145 12.07 6.74 -7.64
CA ALA A 145 13.17 7.62 -8.03
C ALA A 145 13.35 7.69 -9.56
N TYR A 146 13.35 6.55 -10.25
CA TYR A 146 13.60 6.51 -11.69
C TYR A 146 12.43 7.11 -12.49
N GLU A 147 11.20 6.75 -12.15
CA GLU A 147 9.99 7.19 -12.89
C GLU A 147 9.39 8.50 -12.36
N ASN A 148 9.96 9.07 -11.29
CA ASN A 148 9.49 10.32 -10.69
C ASN A 148 8.02 10.29 -10.22
N GLY A 149 7.55 9.13 -9.78
CA GLY A 149 6.18 8.89 -9.33
C GLY A 149 6.08 8.49 -7.85
N VAL A 150 4.87 8.55 -7.31
CA VAL A 150 4.58 8.06 -5.95
C VAL A 150 4.17 6.60 -6.04
N VAL A 151 4.84 5.72 -5.29
CA VAL A 151 4.53 4.29 -5.25
C VAL A 151 3.91 3.95 -3.90
N VAL A 152 2.78 3.24 -3.92
CA VAL A 152 2.06 2.80 -2.73
C VAL A 152 2.00 1.28 -2.72
N MET A 153 2.49 0.66 -1.65
CA MET A 153 2.45 -0.79 -1.45
C MET A 153 1.40 -1.13 -0.40
N ILE A 154 0.35 -1.86 -0.77
CA ILE A 154 -0.78 -2.15 0.15
C ILE A 154 -0.76 -3.60 0.64
N GLN A 155 -1.22 -3.82 1.87
CA GLN A 155 -1.60 -5.14 2.37
C GLN A 155 -3.11 -5.34 2.30
N TYR A 156 -3.52 -6.60 2.32
CA TYR A 156 -4.92 -7.02 2.40
C TYR A 156 -5.00 -8.38 3.11
N ARG A 157 -6.14 -8.69 3.77
CA ARG A 157 -6.31 -9.96 4.48
C ARG A 157 -6.13 -11.16 3.53
N LEU A 158 -5.54 -12.24 4.05
CA LEU A 158 -5.21 -13.45 3.29
C LEU A 158 -5.97 -14.68 3.82
N GLY A 159 -6.02 -15.72 2.99
CA GLY A 159 -6.55 -17.05 3.30
C GLY A 159 -7.97 -16.99 3.84
N LEU A 160 -8.19 -17.74 4.92
CA LEU A 160 -9.48 -17.79 5.62
C LEU A 160 -9.95 -16.38 5.99
N LEU A 161 -9.07 -15.55 6.55
CA LEU A 161 -9.41 -14.21 7.04
C LEU A 161 -9.79 -13.24 5.91
N GLY A 162 -9.28 -13.45 4.70
CA GLY A 162 -9.53 -12.60 3.54
C GLY A 162 -10.68 -13.06 2.65
N LEU A 163 -10.93 -14.37 2.55
CA LEU A 163 -11.81 -14.92 1.51
C LEU A 163 -12.89 -15.88 2.02
N PHE A 164 -12.95 -16.17 3.33
CA PHE A 164 -14.01 -17.02 3.89
C PHE A 164 -15.39 -16.49 3.52
N ASN A 165 -16.21 -17.37 2.95
CA ASN A 165 -17.59 -17.08 2.59
C ASN A 165 -18.49 -18.27 2.91
N THR A 166 -19.73 -17.98 3.29
CA THR A 166 -20.80 -18.95 3.52
C THR A 166 -21.76 -19.06 2.34
N GLY A 167 -21.65 -18.16 1.36
CA GLY A 167 -22.60 -18.05 0.24
C GLY A 167 -23.90 -17.30 0.59
N ASP A 168 -23.98 -16.72 1.80
CA ASP A 168 -25.11 -15.95 2.32
C ASP A 168 -24.65 -14.62 2.95
N GLU A 169 -25.56 -13.91 3.60
CA GLU A 169 -25.29 -12.62 4.25
C GLU A 169 -24.40 -12.68 5.50
N HIS A 170 -24.25 -13.85 6.14
CA HIS A 170 -23.51 -13.98 7.39
C HIS A 170 -22.00 -13.90 7.20
N ALA A 171 -21.50 -14.38 6.06
CA ALA A 171 -20.14 -14.13 5.59
C ALA A 171 -20.13 -14.07 4.06
N ARG A 172 -20.39 -12.89 3.50
CA ARG A 172 -20.37 -12.69 2.03
C ARG A 172 -18.99 -12.91 1.40
N GLY A 173 -17.93 -12.83 2.19
CA GLY A 173 -16.56 -13.00 1.73
C GLY A 173 -15.99 -11.76 1.07
N ASN A 174 -14.93 -11.98 0.26
CA ASN A 174 -14.21 -10.92 -0.45
C ASN A 174 -13.64 -9.81 0.47
N TRP A 175 -13.39 -10.12 1.74
CA TRP A 175 -12.80 -9.19 2.70
C TRP A 175 -11.46 -8.63 2.21
N ALA A 176 -10.64 -9.48 1.58
CA ALA A 176 -9.39 -9.10 0.90
C ALA A 176 -9.59 -8.00 -0.16
N TYR A 177 -10.59 -8.14 -1.03
CA TYR A 177 -10.89 -7.15 -2.05
C TYR A 177 -11.45 -5.86 -1.44
N LEU A 178 -12.25 -5.97 -0.37
CA LEU A 178 -12.74 -4.80 0.35
C LEU A 178 -11.61 -4.04 1.06
N ASP A 179 -10.59 -4.74 1.57
CA ASP A 179 -9.37 -4.10 2.10
C ASP A 179 -8.64 -3.32 1.02
N GLN A 180 -8.54 -3.88 -0.20
CA GLN A 180 -7.93 -3.18 -1.34
C GLN A 180 -8.76 -1.96 -1.75
N VAL A 181 -10.10 -2.03 -1.74
CA VAL A 181 -10.97 -0.85 -1.94
C VAL A 181 -10.73 0.20 -0.87
N ALA A 182 -10.62 -0.18 0.40
CA ALA A 182 -10.35 0.75 1.49
C ALA A 182 -8.97 1.42 1.34
N ALA A 183 -7.94 0.68 0.94
CA ALA A 183 -6.62 1.22 0.67
C ALA A 183 -6.64 2.21 -0.51
N LEU A 184 -7.39 1.90 -1.58
CA LEU A 184 -7.58 2.83 -2.71
C LEU A 184 -8.35 4.10 -2.29
N GLY A 185 -9.37 3.96 -1.44
CA GLY A 185 -10.06 5.10 -0.83
C GLY A 185 -9.12 5.96 0.02
N TRP A 186 -8.22 5.33 0.77
CA TRP A 186 -7.17 6.04 1.51
C TRP A 186 -6.23 6.80 0.56
N VAL A 187 -5.82 6.20 -0.55
CA VAL A 187 -4.98 6.86 -1.57
C VAL A 187 -5.68 8.10 -2.09
N GLN A 188 -6.95 7.99 -2.50
CA GLN A 188 -7.74 9.14 -2.97
C GLN A 188 -7.81 10.28 -1.94
N GLY A 189 -7.98 9.95 -0.66
CA GLY A 189 -8.10 10.95 0.41
C GLY A 189 -6.79 11.56 0.90
N ASN A 190 -5.62 10.95 0.63
CA ASN A 190 -4.38 11.33 1.33
C ASN A 190 -3.14 11.50 0.43
N ILE A 191 -3.12 10.93 -0.79
CA ILE A 191 -1.87 10.81 -1.56
C ILE A 191 -1.29 12.16 -1.99
N GLU A 192 -2.13 13.20 -2.08
CA GLU A 192 -1.71 14.56 -2.39
C GLU A 192 -0.74 15.14 -1.35
N HIS A 193 -0.81 14.71 -0.09
CA HIS A 193 0.12 15.13 0.96
C HIS A 193 1.53 14.55 0.76
N PHE A 194 1.63 13.45 0.01
CA PHE A 194 2.88 12.82 -0.38
C PHE A 194 3.34 13.27 -1.78
N GLY A 195 2.66 14.23 -2.40
CA GLY A 195 3.03 14.79 -3.69
C GLY A 195 2.44 14.07 -4.91
N GLY A 196 1.61 13.04 -4.71
CA GLY A 196 0.90 12.34 -5.79
C GLY A 196 -0.38 13.05 -6.22
N ASP A 197 -0.91 12.70 -7.39
CA ASP A 197 -2.18 13.19 -7.91
C ASP A 197 -3.26 12.09 -7.76
N PRO A 198 -4.31 12.30 -6.94
CA PRO A 198 -5.41 11.35 -6.84
C PRO A 198 -6.17 11.17 -8.18
N GLY A 199 -6.07 12.14 -9.10
CA GLY A 199 -6.61 12.06 -10.47
C GLY A 199 -5.77 11.25 -11.46
N SER A 200 -4.59 10.75 -11.04
CA SER A 200 -3.73 9.93 -11.90
C SER A 200 -3.17 8.72 -11.15
N VAL A 201 -4.05 7.79 -10.81
CA VAL A 201 -3.72 6.56 -10.09
C VAL A 201 -3.70 5.35 -11.03
N THR A 202 -2.58 4.64 -11.08
CA THR A 202 -2.39 3.37 -11.77
C THR A 202 -2.40 2.23 -10.75
N LEU A 203 -3.32 1.28 -10.91
CA LEU A 203 -3.35 0.05 -10.13
C LEU A 203 -2.54 -1.03 -10.84
N PHE A 204 -1.63 -1.70 -10.15
CA PHE A 204 -0.84 -2.78 -10.76
C PHE A 204 -0.58 -3.92 -9.77
N GLY A 205 -0.40 -5.13 -10.30
CA GLY A 205 -0.24 -6.32 -9.47
C GLY A 205 0.16 -7.55 -10.27
N ILE A 206 0.74 -8.52 -9.56
CA ILE A 206 1.22 -9.79 -10.13
C ILE A 206 0.44 -10.99 -9.60
N SER A 207 0.16 -12.00 -10.44
CA SER A 207 -0.50 -13.25 -10.03
C SER A 207 -1.85 -12.97 -9.34
N ALA A 208 -2.08 -13.40 -8.10
CA ALA A 208 -3.27 -13.04 -7.33
C ALA A 208 -3.51 -11.51 -7.23
N GLY A 209 -2.44 -10.71 -7.25
CA GLY A 209 -2.53 -9.26 -7.36
C GLY A 209 -3.04 -8.80 -8.73
N SER A 210 -2.68 -9.49 -9.81
CA SER A 210 -3.23 -9.26 -11.16
C SER A 210 -4.72 -9.64 -11.23
N CYS A 211 -5.12 -10.77 -10.62
CA CYS A 211 -6.54 -11.10 -10.46
C CYS A 211 -7.30 -10.02 -9.69
N SER A 212 -6.66 -9.42 -8.67
CA SER A 212 -7.21 -8.29 -7.93
C SER A 212 -7.38 -7.03 -8.78
N VAL A 213 -6.36 -6.66 -9.56
CA VAL A 213 -6.44 -5.56 -10.53
C VAL A 213 -7.62 -5.78 -11.48
N PHE A 214 -7.76 -6.99 -12.04
CA PHE A 214 -8.86 -7.34 -12.93
C PHE A 214 -10.22 -7.24 -12.22
N ALA A 215 -10.34 -7.76 -11.00
CA ALA A 215 -11.56 -7.64 -10.19
C ALA A 215 -11.95 -6.17 -9.93
N HIS A 216 -10.98 -5.29 -9.66
CA HIS A 216 -11.21 -3.86 -9.47
C HIS A 216 -11.65 -3.14 -10.74
N VAL A 217 -11.15 -3.54 -11.91
CA VAL A 217 -11.63 -3.02 -13.21
C VAL A 217 -13.12 -3.33 -13.41
N LEU A 218 -13.59 -4.48 -12.93
CA LEU A 218 -14.99 -4.89 -13.06
C LEU A 218 -15.90 -4.38 -11.93
N SER A 219 -15.35 -4.12 -10.75
CA SER A 219 -16.13 -3.83 -9.54
C SER A 219 -16.67 -2.40 -9.52
N PRO A 220 -17.99 -2.20 -9.30
CA PRO A 220 -18.54 -0.85 -9.13
C PRO A 220 -18.01 -0.15 -7.87
N LEU A 221 -17.55 -0.90 -6.87
CA LEU A 221 -16.99 -0.34 -5.62
C LEU A 221 -15.65 0.36 -5.83
N SER A 222 -14.97 0.09 -6.96
CA SER A 222 -13.67 0.69 -7.28
C SER A 222 -13.76 1.82 -8.30
N LYS A 223 -14.97 2.14 -8.76
CA LYS A 223 -15.22 3.19 -9.74
C LYS A 223 -14.70 4.54 -9.22
N GLY A 224 -13.85 5.17 -10.01
CA GLY A 224 -13.26 6.48 -9.69
C GLY A 224 -12.10 6.43 -8.69
N LEU A 225 -11.69 5.26 -8.22
CA LEU A 225 -10.55 5.14 -7.29
C LEU A 225 -9.20 5.00 -8.02
N PHE A 226 -9.22 4.61 -9.30
CA PHE A 226 -8.04 4.49 -10.15
C PHE A 226 -8.38 4.77 -11.62
N HIS A 227 -7.36 4.95 -12.44
CA HIS A 227 -7.45 5.50 -13.80
C HIS A 227 -6.77 4.61 -14.84
N LYS A 228 -5.78 3.82 -14.43
CA LYS A 228 -5.01 2.90 -15.29
C LYS A 228 -4.82 1.57 -14.55
N ALA A 229 -4.71 0.46 -15.28
CA ALA A 229 -4.55 -0.87 -14.71
C ALA A 229 -3.45 -1.65 -15.44
N ILE A 230 -2.62 -2.38 -14.69
CA ILE A 230 -1.58 -3.28 -15.22
C ILE A 230 -1.70 -4.64 -14.50
N SER A 231 -1.94 -5.68 -15.29
CA SER A 231 -2.13 -7.06 -14.81
C SER A 231 -0.95 -7.92 -15.26
N GLU A 232 -0.09 -8.29 -14.31
CA GLU A 232 1.12 -9.07 -14.58
C GLU A 232 0.87 -10.56 -14.27
N SER A 233 0.71 -11.39 -15.29
CA SER A 233 0.62 -12.86 -15.15
C SER A 233 -0.48 -13.34 -14.19
N GLY A 234 -1.75 -12.98 -14.43
CA GLY A 234 -2.91 -13.48 -13.67
C GLY A 234 -4.23 -13.32 -14.38
#